data_AF-A0A9N9RYD7-F1
#
_entry.id   AF-A0A9N9RYD7-F1
#
_cell.length_a   1.000
_cell.length_b   1.000
_cell.length_c   1.000
_cell.angle_alpha   90.00
_cell.angle_beta   90.00
_cell.angle_gamma   90.00
#
_symmetry.space_group_name_H-M   'P 1'
#
loop_
_entity.id
_entity.type
_entity.pdbx_description
1 polymer ?
#
loop_
_entity_poly.entity_id
_entity_poly.type
_entity_poly.pdbx_seq_one_letter_code
_entity_poly.pdbx_strand_id
1 'polypeptide(L)'
;MMYRWTFYLLLIIMTICDVDAIDINCDFKDEIYFGIPVQYSCIVENSLNITNKCFEIKSIQGPHEDNKNISSVTGLSIIEKKIQYIPSNLGEKFNNLIAIRIKGGKLKEIHKSDLKQFVKIKYLNLDRNDIKALEEGLFEFNPELILVWFENNNIKSIGETTFKNLNKLKDLDLNGNHCFSQRFESHMVINLTLIKEACYIATEKDIQLKLFESQLETLRNKLKQNQNEFLNNITTNQKTILTLQSEQQTSQRELQTFKKKYENKLQASETLQVELTHKIEINIAKISKLQVKLQASEKHQEELQEMLNNSTAIISRFNELEIKDKTLIEFLKKFLSNHFWPLAIGFTLVSILSIVNIILVFKLP
;
A
#
# COMPACT_ATOMS: atom_id res chain seq x y z
N MET A 1 0.54 -47.80 -49.12
CA MET A 1 -0.11 -47.41 -50.40
C MET A 1 -1.47 -46.72 -50.24
N MET A 2 -2.19 -46.87 -49.11
CA MET A 2 -3.52 -46.25 -48.90
C MET A 2 -3.52 -44.73 -48.64
N TYR A 3 -2.43 -44.16 -48.10
CA TYR A 3 -2.34 -42.72 -47.79
C TYR A 3 -2.03 -41.80 -48.99
N ARG A 4 -1.63 -42.36 -50.15
CA ARG A 4 -1.43 -41.55 -51.36
C ARG A 4 -2.77 -41.18 -52.00
N TRP A 5 -3.73 -42.10 -52.01
CA TRP A 5 -5.04 -41.88 -52.64
C TRP A 5 -5.94 -40.93 -51.85
N THR A 6 -5.85 -40.90 -50.51
CA THR A 6 -6.59 -39.93 -49.69
C THR A 6 -6.09 -38.50 -49.87
N PHE A 7 -4.79 -38.31 -50.13
CA PHE A 7 -4.22 -37.00 -50.45
C PHE A 7 -4.67 -36.52 -51.84
N TYR A 8 -4.75 -37.41 -52.84
CA TYR A 8 -5.32 -37.09 -54.15
C TYR A 8 -6.83 -36.83 -54.09
N LEU A 9 -7.59 -37.53 -53.24
CA LEU A 9 -9.02 -37.29 -53.05
C LEU A 9 -9.30 -35.94 -52.34
N LEU A 10 -8.45 -35.54 -51.39
CA LEU A 10 -8.49 -34.21 -50.76
C LEU A 10 -8.01 -33.08 -51.70
N LEU A 11 -7.07 -33.38 -52.61
CA LEU A 11 -6.66 -32.46 -53.69
C LEU A 11 -7.75 -32.27 -54.75
N ILE A 12 -8.58 -33.27 -55.01
CA ILE A 12 -9.71 -33.17 -55.96
C ILE A 12 -10.88 -32.38 -55.36
N ILE A 13 -10.98 -32.28 -54.03
CA ILE A 13 -12.01 -31.48 -53.34
C ILE A 13 -11.62 -29.99 -53.27
N MET A 14 -10.36 -29.62 -53.58
CA MET A 14 -9.99 -28.23 -53.81
C MET A 14 -10.03 -27.92 -55.32
N THR A 15 -10.97 -27.05 -55.69
CA THR A 15 -11.19 -26.42 -57.02
C THR A 15 -12.07 -27.16 -58.04
N ILE A 16 -13.27 -27.57 -57.62
CA ILE A 16 -14.43 -27.40 -58.52
C ILE A 16 -15.18 -26.20 -57.98
N CYS A 17 -14.91 -25.06 -58.57
CA CYS A 17 -15.78 -23.91 -58.41
C CYS A 17 -16.76 -23.96 -59.58
N ASP A 18 -18.06 -23.95 -59.31
CA ASP A 18 -19.02 -23.67 -60.37
C ASP A 18 -18.76 -22.24 -60.85
N VAL A 19 -18.37 -22.12 -62.12
CA VAL A 19 -18.03 -20.82 -62.71
C VAL A 19 -19.32 -20.04 -62.87
N ASP A 20 -19.47 -18.98 -62.07
CA ASP A 20 -20.56 -18.04 -62.21
C ASP A 20 -20.24 -17.06 -63.34
N ALA A 21 -21.25 -16.69 -64.11
CA ALA A 21 -21.09 -15.83 -65.26
C ALA A 21 -21.84 -14.51 -65.06
N ILE A 22 -21.19 -13.38 -65.38
CA ILE A 22 -21.79 -12.04 -65.25
C ILE A 22 -21.68 -11.25 -66.56
N ASP A 23 -22.74 -10.55 -66.91
CA ASP A 23 -22.75 -9.57 -68.01
C ASP A 23 -22.44 -8.18 -67.44
N ILE A 24 -21.58 -7.42 -68.12
CA ILE A 24 -21.24 -6.04 -67.75
C ILE A 24 -21.83 -5.09 -68.77
N ASN A 25 -22.62 -4.12 -68.31
CA ASN A 25 -23.15 -3.05 -69.14
C ASN A 25 -22.33 -1.78 -68.88
N CYS A 26 -21.73 -1.25 -69.94
CA CYS A 26 -20.86 -0.09 -69.91
C CYS A 26 -21.52 1.11 -70.58
N ASP A 27 -21.40 2.26 -69.94
CA ASP A 27 -21.41 3.56 -70.61
C ASP A 27 -19.99 3.86 -71.10
N PHE A 28 -19.79 3.92 -72.41
CA PHE A 28 -18.49 4.10 -73.03
C PHE A 28 -18.23 5.58 -73.35
N LYS A 29 -17.26 6.19 -72.67
CA LYS A 29 -16.91 7.61 -72.86
C LYS A 29 -15.54 7.97 -72.32
N ASP A 30 -15.01 9.12 -72.73
CA ASP A 30 -13.84 9.72 -72.09
C ASP A 30 -14.15 10.11 -70.65
N GLU A 31 -13.22 9.85 -69.73
CA GLU A 31 -13.44 10.04 -68.30
C GLU A 31 -12.17 10.59 -67.64
N ILE A 32 -12.35 11.37 -66.57
CA ILE A 32 -11.23 11.93 -65.82
C ILE A 32 -10.98 11.08 -64.57
N TYR A 33 -9.80 10.48 -64.53
CA TYR A 33 -9.32 9.77 -63.36
C TYR A 33 -8.33 10.65 -62.62
N PHE A 34 -8.74 11.22 -61.47
CA PHE A 34 -7.81 11.96 -60.60
C PHE A 34 -7.20 13.22 -61.24
N GLY A 35 -7.98 13.92 -62.04
CA GLY A 35 -7.48 15.03 -62.86
C GLY A 35 -6.68 14.59 -64.09
N ILE A 36 -6.54 13.28 -64.34
CA ILE A 36 -5.90 12.74 -65.53
C ILE A 36 -6.98 12.30 -66.53
N PRO A 37 -6.97 12.83 -67.76
CA PRO A 37 -7.89 12.37 -68.79
C PRO A 37 -7.51 10.96 -69.25
N VAL A 38 -8.48 10.05 -69.24
CA VAL A 38 -8.36 8.68 -69.78
C VAL A 38 -9.36 8.55 -70.92
N GLN A 39 -8.82 8.33 -72.12
CA GLN A 39 -9.62 8.21 -73.32
C GLN A 39 -10.34 6.88 -73.35
N TYR A 40 -11.63 6.92 -73.64
CA TYR A 40 -12.47 5.78 -73.87
C TYR A 40 -12.47 4.74 -72.74
N SER A 41 -13.31 5.01 -71.75
CA SER A 41 -13.51 4.20 -70.56
C SER A 41 -14.83 3.44 -70.62
N CYS A 42 -14.87 2.22 -70.08
CA CYS A 42 -16.10 1.58 -69.67
C CYS A 42 -16.45 2.03 -68.26
N ILE A 43 -17.62 2.66 -68.09
CA ILE A 43 -18.20 2.95 -66.77
C ILE A 43 -19.34 1.97 -66.56
N VAL A 44 -19.19 1.10 -65.55
CA VAL A 44 -20.15 0.02 -65.31
C VAL A 44 -21.44 0.58 -64.72
N GLU A 45 -22.53 0.45 -65.48
CA GLU A 45 -23.84 0.98 -65.11
C GLU A 45 -24.67 -0.02 -64.33
N ASN A 46 -24.63 -1.29 -64.73
CA ASN A 46 -25.43 -2.33 -64.09
C ASN A 46 -24.93 -2.65 -62.67
N SER A 47 -25.83 -3.19 -61.86
CA SER A 47 -25.48 -3.70 -60.53
C SER A 47 -24.66 -4.98 -60.67
N LEU A 48 -23.50 -5.02 -60.02
CA LEU A 48 -22.70 -6.23 -59.89
C LEU A 48 -22.95 -6.89 -58.52
N ASN A 49 -22.87 -8.22 -58.46
CA ASN A 49 -22.94 -9.01 -57.22
C ASN A 49 -21.92 -10.15 -57.24
N ILE A 50 -20.65 -9.80 -57.46
CA ILE A 50 -19.54 -10.76 -57.49
C ILE A 50 -19.15 -11.07 -56.04
N THR A 51 -19.41 -12.29 -55.59
CA THR A 51 -19.28 -12.69 -54.17
C THR A 51 -18.40 -13.91 -53.94
N ASN A 52 -17.89 -14.52 -54.99
CA ASN A 52 -16.90 -15.58 -54.95
C ASN A 52 -15.79 -15.32 -55.99
N LYS A 53 -14.71 -16.10 -55.95
CA LYS A 53 -13.51 -15.92 -56.78
C LYS A 53 -13.66 -16.43 -58.22
N CYS A 54 -14.75 -17.12 -58.52
CA CYS A 54 -14.93 -17.92 -59.73
C CYS A 54 -15.91 -17.28 -60.70
N PHE A 55 -16.11 -15.97 -60.57
CA PHE A 55 -16.87 -15.20 -61.53
C PHE A 55 -16.04 -14.96 -62.78
N GLU A 56 -16.68 -15.22 -63.92
CA GLU A 56 -16.19 -14.85 -65.24
C GLU A 56 -17.15 -13.87 -65.90
N ILE A 57 -16.58 -12.95 -66.67
CA ILE A 57 -17.35 -12.03 -67.51
C ILE A 57 -17.77 -12.79 -68.75
N LYS A 58 -19.09 -12.91 -68.92
CA LYS A 58 -19.70 -13.57 -70.07
C LYS A 58 -19.68 -12.65 -71.29
N SER A 59 -20.31 -11.48 -71.15
CA SER A 59 -20.36 -10.47 -72.21
C SER A 59 -20.21 -9.06 -71.65
N ILE A 60 -19.76 -8.16 -72.52
CA ILE A 60 -19.70 -6.73 -72.26
C ILE A 60 -20.62 -6.06 -73.27
N GLN A 61 -21.55 -5.28 -72.77
CA GLN A 61 -22.64 -4.68 -73.53
C GLN A 61 -22.61 -3.16 -73.36
N GLY A 62 -23.13 -2.44 -74.36
CA GLY A 62 -23.19 -0.98 -74.35
C GLY A 62 -22.94 -0.40 -75.74
N PRO A 63 -23.45 0.80 -76.04
CA PRO A 63 -23.22 1.44 -77.33
C PRO A 63 -21.78 1.95 -77.40
N HIS A 64 -21.04 1.53 -78.43
CA HIS A 64 -19.70 2.04 -78.71
C HIS A 64 -19.77 3.27 -79.65
N GLU A 65 -18.88 4.23 -79.47
CA GLU A 65 -18.59 5.26 -80.47
C GLU A 65 -18.13 4.65 -81.82
N ASP A 66 -18.33 5.39 -82.91
CA ASP A 66 -17.96 4.96 -84.26
C ASP A 66 -16.49 4.52 -84.35
N ASN A 67 -16.26 3.37 -84.97
CA ASN A 67 -14.93 2.73 -85.14
C ASN A 67 -14.21 2.33 -83.84
N LYS A 68 -14.86 2.41 -82.67
CA LYS A 68 -14.33 1.90 -81.42
C LYS A 68 -14.99 0.56 -81.05
N ASN A 69 -14.27 -0.25 -80.28
CA ASN A 69 -14.77 -1.51 -79.76
C ASN A 69 -14.15 -1.79 -78.39
N ILE A 70 -14.42 -2.95 -77.80
CA ILE A 70 -13.90 -3.32 -76.48
C ILE A 70 -12.37 -3.25 -76.37
N SER A 71 -11.64 -3.56 -77.45
CA SER A 71 -10.18 -3.47 -77.48
C SER A 71 -9.67 -2.03 -77.50
N SER A 72 -10.53 -1.06 -77.82
CA SER A 72 -10.20 0.37 -77.75
C SER A 72 -10.26 0.91 -76.32
N VAL A 73 -10.86 0.18 -75.37
CA VAL A 73 -11.09 0.64 -74.00
C VAL A 73 -9.78 0.69 -73.22
N THR A 74 -9.50 1.85 -72.63
CA THR A 74 -8.28 2.07 -71.83
C THR A 74 -8.57 2.35 -70.36
N GLY A 75 -9.81 2.74 -70.01
CA GLY A 75 -10.25 2.93 -68.64
C GLY A 75 -11.37 1.98 -68.23
N LEU A 76 -11.34 1.51 -66.99
CA LEU A 76 -12.44 0.75 -66.38
C LEU A 76 -12.82 1.40 -65.05
N SER A 77 -14.10 1.74 -64.89
CA SER A 77 -14.65 2.34 -63.69
C SER A 77 -15.82 1.53 -63.14
N ILE A 78 -15.65 1.01 -61.93
CA ILE A 78 -16.64 0.26 -61.16
C ILE A 78 -16.82 0.99 -59.82
N ILE A 79 -17.90 1.73 -59.67
CA ILE A 79 -18.14 2.59 -58.49
C ILE A 79 -19.42 2.14 -57.78
N GLU A 80 -19.31 1.89 -56.47
CA GLU A 80 -20.43 1.52 -55.58
C GLU A 80 -21.21 0.29 -56.10
N LYS A 81 -20.50 -0.67 -56.71
CA LYS A 81 -21.05 -1.97 -57.15
C LYS A 81 -20.49 -3.09 -56.28
N LYS A 82 -21.28 -4.10 -55.94
CA LYS A 82 -20.82 -5.17 -55.04
C LYS A 82 -19.88 -6.14 -55.76
N ILE A 83 -18.59 -5.91 -55.62
CA ILE A 83 -17.49 -6.68 -56.23
C ILE A 83 -16.49 -7.09 -55.16
N GLN A 84 -16.69 -8.27 -54.58
CA GLN A 84 -15.83 -8.79 -53.51
C GLN A 84 -14.51 -9.38 -54.01
N TYR A 85 -14.45 -9.75 -55.29
CA TYR A 85 -13.30 -10.34 -55.99
C TYR A 85 -13.26 -9.83 -57.43
N ILE A 86 -12.07 -9.75 -58.02
CA ILE A 86 -11.90 -9.42 -59.44
C ILE A 86 -12.21 -10.67 -60.29
N PRO A 87 -13.06 -10.59 -61.33
CA PRO A 87 -13.26 -11.70 -62.26
C PRO A 87 -11.96 -12.17 -62.91
N SER A 88 -11.74 -13.48 -62.97
CA SER A 88 -10.48 -14.09 -63.43
C SER A 88 -10.12 -13.69 -64.86
N ASN A 89 -11.11 -13.54 -65.73
CA ASN A 89 -10.95 -13.21 -67.14
C ASN A 89 -11.13 -11.71 -67.46
N LEU A 90 -11.10 -10.82 -66.44
CA LEU A 90 -11.30 -9.39 -66.64
C LEU A 90 -10.28 -8.78 -67.62
N GLY A 91 -9.01 -9.15 -67.51
CA GLY A 91 -7.94 -8.67 -68.40
C GLY A 91 -7.96 -9.33 -69.77
N GLU A 92 -8.56 -10.51 -69.93
CA GLU A 92 -8.80 -11.09 -71.25
C GLU A 92 -9.85 -10.28 -72.02
N LYS A 93 -10.88 -9.80 -71.32
CA LYS A 93 -11.92 -8.96 -71.92
C LYS A 93 -11.47 -7.52 -72.15
N PHE A 94 -10.70 -6.95 -71.22
CA PHE A 94 -10.16 -5.59 -71.31
C PHE A 94 -8.62 -5.60 -71.39
N ASN A 95 -8.10 -5.93 -72.56
CA ASN A 95 -6.68 -6.19 -72.80
C ASN A 95 -5.78 -4.93 -72.93
N ASN A 96 -6.36 -3.74 -72.98
CA ASN A 96 -5.64 -2.47 -73.21
C ASN A 96 -5.81 -1.44 -72.09
N LEU A 97 -6.21 -1.88 -70.88
CA LEU A 97 -6.40 -0.99 -69.75
C LEU A 97 -5.09 -0.31 -69.32
N ILE A 98 -5.18 1.00 -69.19
CA ILE A 98 -4.17 1.86 -68.56
C ILE A 98 -4.66 2.38 -67.20
N ALA A 99 -5.98 2.42 -66.98
CA ALA A 99 -6.59 2.89 -65.75
C ALA A 99 -7.68 1.93 -65.25
N ILE A 100 -7.61 1.54 -63.98
CA ILE A 100 -8.64 0.77 -63.29
C ILE A 100 -9.06 1.52 -62.04
N ARG A 101 -10.36 1.72 -61.88
CA ARG A 101 -10.99 2.27 -60.68
C ARG A 101 -12.07 1.33 -60.18
N ILE A 102 -11.87 0.77 -59.00
CA ILE A 102 -12.88 -0.02 -58.28
C ILE A 102 -13.06 0.62 -56.92
N LYS A 103 -14.12 1.41 -56.74
CA LYS A 103 -14.33 2.22 -55.53
C LYS A 103 -15.64 1.85 -54.84
N GLY A 104 -15.63 1.72 -53.51
CA GLY A 104 -16.86 1.46 -52.75
C GLY A 104 -17.46 0.06 -52.96
N GLY A 105 -16.67 -0.87 -53.49
CA GLY A 105 -17.17 -2.15 -54.00
C GLY A 105 -17.19 -3.31 -53.01
N LYS A 106 -16.63 -3.10 -51.81
CA LYS A 106 -16.36 -4.15 -50.81
C LYS A 106 -15.40 -5.23 -51.32
N LEU A 107 -14.46 -4.86 -52.18
CA LEU A 107 -13.37 -5.74 -52.61
C LEU A 107 -12.58 -6.20 -51.38
N LYS A 108 -12.48 -7.52 -51.16
CA LYS A 108 -11.95 -8.08 -49.90
C LYS A 108 -10.45 -8.38 -49.97
N GLU A 109 -9.98 -8.70 -51.15
CA GLU A 109 -8.62 -9.14 -51.41
C GLU A 109 -8.22 -8.76 -52.83
N ILE A 110 -6.92 -8.62 -53.03
CA ILE A 110 -6.29 -8.42 -54.31
C ILE A 110 -5.01 -9.26 -54.33
N HIS A 111 -4.87 -10.10 -55.35
CA HIS A 111 -3.72 -10.98 -55.51
C HIS A 111 -2.94 -10.61 -56.76
N LYS A 112 -1.67 -11.02 -56.81
CA LYS A 112 -0.78 -10.91 -57.95
C LYS A 112 -1.40 -11.54 -59.20
N SER A 113 -2.17 -12.63 -59.05
CA SER A 113 -2.90 -13.24 -60.17
C SER A 113 -3.93 -12.31 -60.80
N ASP A 114 -4.59 -11.48 -59.99
CA ASP A 114 -5.65 -10.58 -60.44
C ASP A 114 -5.07 -9.42 -61.27
N LEU A 115 -3.85 -8.99 -60.92
CA LEU A 115 -3.16 -7.87 -61.54
C LEU A 115 -2.21 -8.27 -62.68
N LYS A 116 -1.76 -9.53 -62.73
CA LYS A 116 -0.82 -10.05 -63.74
C LYS A 116 -1.27 -9.80 -65.18
N GLN A 117 -2.57 -9.81 -65.42
CA GLN A 117 -3.19 -9.61 -66.73
C GLN A 117 -3.15 -8.15 -67.22
N PHE A 118 -2.91 -7.17 -66.34
CA PHE A 118 -2.94 -5.74 -66.67
C PHE A 118 -1.54 -5.14 -66.82
N VAL A 119 -0.74 -5.67 -67.75
CA VAL A 119 0.69 -5.29 -67.90
C VAL A 119 0.91 -3.82 -68.31
N LYS A 120 -0.11 -3.15 -68.86
CA LYS A 120 -0.06 -1.75 -69.31
C LYS A 120 -0.62 -0.75 -68.30
N ILE A 121 -1.09 -1.22 -67.14
CA ILE A 121 -1.77 -0.36 -66.16
C ILE A 121 -0.81 0.69 -65.59
N LYS A 122 -1.29 1.93 -65.56
CA LYS A 122 -0.58 3.10 -65.02
C LYS A 122 -1.28 3.68 -63.79
N TYR A 123 -2.60 3.56 -63.74
CA TYR A 123 -3.42 4.18 -62.69
C TYR A 123 -4.32 3.13 -62.06
N LEU A 124 -4.16 2.89 -60.76
CA LEU A 124 -4.96 1.95 -60.01
C LEU A 124 -5.60 2.64 -58.80
N ASN A 125 -6.93 2.68 -58.78
CA ASN A 125 -7.71 3.10 -57.62
C ASN A 125 -8.48 1.91 -57.06
N LEU A 126 -8.21 1.57 -55.80
CA LEU A 126 -8.95 0.58 -55.04
C LEU A 126 -9.49 1.16 -53.71
N ASP A 127 -9.77 2.46 -53.67
CA ASP A 127 -10.21 3.18 -52.48
C ASP A 127 -11.59 2.74 -51.98
N ARG A 128 -11.80 2.87 -50.67
CA ARG A 128 -13.08 2.58 -49.99
C ARG A 128 -13.55 1.14 -50.22
N ASN A 129 -12.64 0.19 -50.15
CA ASN A 129 -12.95 -1.24 -50.19
C ASN A 129 -12.68 -1.89 -48.81
N ASP A 130 -12.62 -3.23 -48.75
CA ASP A 130 -12.38 -4.01 -47.51
C ASP A 130 -11.09 -4.85 -47.64
N ILE A 131 -10.08 -4.32 -48.34
CA ILE A 131 -8.81 -5.02 -48.55
C ILE A 131 -8.05 -5.06 -47.23
N LYS A 132 -7.58 -6.25 -46.83
CA LYS A 132 -6.94 -6.48 -45.50
C LYS A 132 -5.43 -6.67 -45.54
N ALA A 133 -4.87 -7.06 -46.68
CA ALA A 133 -3.46 -7.31 -46.83
C ALA A 133 -3.03 -7.05 -48.27
N LEU A 134 -1.79 -6.60 -48.45
CA LEU A 134 -1.11 -6.58 -49.73
C LEU A 134 0.03 -7.60 -49.67
N GLU A 135 0.01 -8.59 -50.57
CA GLU A 135 1.01 -9.65 -50.57
C GLU A 135 2.36 -9.22 -51.18
N GLU A 136 3.38 -10.03 -50.94
CA GLU A 136 4.70 -9.85 -51.54
C GLU A 136 4.63 -9.95 -53.07
N GLY A 137 5.30 -9.04 -53.78
CA GLY A 137 5.31 -9.01 -55.24
C GLY A 137 3.94 -8.76 -55.89
N LEU A 138 2.96 -8.19 -55.17
CA LEU A 138 1.61 -7.89 -55.70
C LEU A 138 1.65 -7.20 -57.07
N PHE A 139 2.58 -6.26 -57.27
CA PHE A 139 2.72 -5.48 -58.50
C PHE A 139 3.86 -5.92 -59.42
N GLU A 140 4.39 -7.14 -59.25
CA GLU A 140 5.57 -7.62 -60.01
C GLU A 140 5.40 -7.55 -61.54
N PHE A 141 4.16 -7.68 -62.02
CA PHE A 141 3.84 -7.66 -63.45
C PHE A 141 3.31 -6.30 -63.95
N ASN A 142 3.32 -5.27 -63.10
CA ASN A 142 2.76 -3.95 -63.40
C ASN A 142 3.82 -2.83 -63.25
N PRO A 143 4.97 -2.92 -63.94
CA PRO A 143 6.08 -1.96 -63.79
C PRO A 143 5.75 -0.54 -64.29
N GLU A 144 4.64 -0.39 -65.02
CA GLU A 144 4.17 0.88 -65.59
C GLU A 144 3.33 1.71 -64.61
N LEU A 145 3.07 1.22 -63.38
CA LEU A 145 2.27 1.94 -62.39
C LEU A 145 2.88 3.29 -62.02
N ILE A 146 2.03 4.31 -62.06
CA ILE A 146 2.34 5.71 -61.75
C ILE A 146 1.59 6.16 -60.50
N LEU A 147 0.29 5.83 -60.40
CA LEU A 147 -0.55 6.17 -59.24
C LEU A 147 -1.23 4.91 -58.72
N VAL A 148 -1.12 4.68 -57.42
CA VAL A 148 -1.73 3.53 -56.75
C VAL A 148 -2.40 4.00 -55.47
N TRP A 149 -3.72 3.92 -55.38
CA TRP A 149 -4.46 4.36 -54.19
C TRP A 149 -5.28 3.22 -53.59
N PHE A 150 -5.17 3.09 -52.27
CA PHE A 150 -5.89 2.15 -51.41
C PHE A 150 -6.57 2.87 -50.24
N GLU A 151 -6.90 4.15 -50.39
CA GLU A 151 -7.44 4.98 -49.32
C GLU A 151 -8.68 4.33 -48.68
N ASN A 152 -8.82 4.44 -47.35
CA ASN A 152 -9.97 3.92 -46.60
C ASN A 152 -10.29 2.44 -46.87
N ASN A 153 -9.25 1.60 -46.84
CA ASN A 153 -9.38 0.15 -46.76
C ASN A 153 -9.10 -0.34 -45.33
N ASN A 154 -8.95 -1.65 -45.13
CA ASN A 154 -8.67 -2.27 -43.84
C ASN A 154 -7.29 -2.96 -43.82
N ILE A 155 -6.30 -2.41 -44.54
CA ILE A 155 -5.02 -3.09 -44.79
C ILE A 155 -4.15 -3.13 -43.54
N LYS A 156 -3.94 -4.33 -42.99
CA LYS A 156 -3.17 -4.65 -41.77
C LYS A 156 -1.75 -5.16 -42.00
N SER A 157 -1.42 -5.53 -43.22
CA SER A 157 -0.10 -6.07 -43.55
C SER A 157 0.24 -5.78 -45.00
N ILE A 158 1.48 -5.35 -45.23
CA ILE A 158 2.06 -5.15 -46.55
C ILE A 158 3.30 -6.04 -46.61
N GLY A 159 3.43 -6.83 -47.67
CA GLY A 159 4.60 -7.65 -47.95
C GLY A 159 5.83 -6.79 -48.23
N GLU A 160 7.01 -7.29 -47.87
CA GLU A 160 8.28 -6.55 -47.98
C GLU A 160 8.57 -6.09 -49.41
N THR A 161 8.21 -6.91 -50.40
CA THR A 161 8.46 -6.65 -51.82
C THR A 161 7.23 -6.14 -52.58
N THR A 162 6.13 -5.79 -51.90
CA THR A 162 4.86 -5.39 -52.54
C THR A 162 5.06 -4.30 -53.60
N PHE A 163 5.80 -3.23 -53.28
CA PHE A 163 6.05 -2.09 -54.18
C PHE A 163 7.44 -2.11 -54.82
N LYS A 164 8.16 -3.25 -54.75
CA LYS A 164 9.50 -3.37 -55.31
C LYS A 164 9.46 -3.18 -56.83
N ASN A 165 10.46 -2.48 -57.37
CA ASN A 165 10.63 -2.20 -58.82
C ASN A 165 9.55 -1.33 -59.47
N LEU A 166 8.71 -0.63 -58.70
CA LEU A 166 7.76 0.37 -59.23
C LEU A 166 8.45 1.72 -59.51
N ASN A 167 9.43 1.71 -60.42
CA ASN A 167 10.31 2.86 -60.70
C ASN A 167 9.58 4.08 -61.28
N LYS A 168 8.35 3.90 -61.77
CA LYS A 168 7.49 4.96 -62.35
C LYS A 168 6.46 5.51 -61.36
N LEU A 169 6.35 4.92 -60.17
CA LEU A 169 5.39 5.30 -59.14
C LEU A 169 5.70 6.73 -58.66
N LYS A 170 4.70 7.60 -58.76
CA LYS A 170 4.76 9.00 -58.35
C LYS A 170 3.89 9.29 -57.13
N ASP A 171 2.86 8.48 -56.92
CA ASP A 171 1.91 8.66 -55.83
C ASP A 171 1.39 7.32 -55.33
N LEU A 172 1.41 7.17 -54.01
CA LEU A 172 0.88 6.02 -53.29
C LEU A 172 0.05 6.55 -52.12
N ASP A 173 -1.25 6.35 -52.18
CA ASP A 173 -2.15 6.73 -51.10
C ASP A 173 -2.60 5.50 -50.31
N LEU A 174 -2.21 5.47 -49.03
CA LEU A 174 -2.56 4.43 -48.07
C LEU A 174 -3.38 5.00 -46.89
N ASN A 175 -3.84 6.25 -46.97
CA ASN A 175 -4.58 6.91 -45.90
C ASN A 175 -5.84 6.13 -45.48
N GLY A 176 -6.24 6.26 -44.22
CA GLY A 176 -7.46 5.61 -43.72
C GLY A 176 -7.41 4.09 -43.63
N ASN A 177 -6.22 3.48 -43.78
CA ASN A 177 -6.00 2.05 -43.52
C ASN A 177 -5.58 1.79 -42.07
N HIS A 178 -5.76 0.54 -41.63
CA HIS A 178 -5.40 0.11 -40.29
C HIS A 178 -4.04 -0.57 -40.27
N CYS A 179 -3.02 0.10 -39.76
CA CYS A 179 -1.86 -0.57 -39.18
C CYS A 179 -0.98 -1.43 -40.12
N PHE A 180 0.15 -0.91 -40.63
CA PHE A 180 1.10 -1.70 -41.43
C PHE A 180 2.21 -2.34 -40.58
N SER A 181 2.57 -3.60 -40.88
CA SER A 181 3.67 -4.37 -40.27
C SER A 181 5.00 -3.60 -40.23
N GLN A 182 5.76 -3.72 -39.12
CA GLN A 182 7.10 -3.14 -38.93
C GLN A 182 8.14 -3.53 -40.00
N ARG A 183 7.90 -4.59 -40.78
CA ARG A 183 8.79 -5.01 -41.90
C ARG A 183 8.64 -4.14 -43.16
N PHE A 184 7.66 -3.24 -43.20
CA PHE A 184 7.54 -2.29 -44.29
C PHE A 184 8.58 -1.17 -44.12
N GLU A 185 9.66 -1.25 -44.89
CA GLU A 185 10.68 -0.21 -44.92
C GLU A 185 10.22 0.94 -45.83
N SER A 186 9.71 2.01 -45.20
CA SER A 186 9.16 3.21 -45.83
C SER A 186 10.08 3.91 -46.83
N HIS A 187 11.38 3.63 -46.81
CA HIS A 187 12.36 4.26 -47.70
C HIS A 187 12.26 3.78 -49.17
N MET A 188 11.46 2.75 -49.48
CA MET A 188 11.25 2.29 -50.85
C MET A 188 10.18 3.06 -51.64
N VAL A 189 9.45 4.01 -51.02
CA VAL A 189 8.40 4.80 -51.71
C VAL A 189 8.73 6.29 -51.67
N ILE A 190 8.80 6.91 -52.84
CA ILE A 190 9.07 8.34 -53.00
C ILE A 190 7.80 9.10 -52.57
N ASN A 191 7.93 9.88 -51.50
CA ASN A 191 6.94 10.83 -50.95
C ASN A 191 5.79 10.23 -50.12
N LEU A 192 6.12 9.66 -48.95
CA LEU A 192 5.15 9.17 -47.95
C LEU A 192 4.70 10.25 -46.97
N THR A 193 4.16 11.38 -47.45
CA THR A 193 3.78 12.51 -46.57
C THR A 193 2.61 12.19 -45.62
N LEU A 194 1.98 11.03 -45.72
CA LEU A 194 0.83 10.67 -44.88
C LEU A 194 0.78 9.16 -44.52
N ILE A 195 1.87 8.56 -44.02
CA ILE A 195 1.68 7.35 -43.18
C ILE A 195 1.51 7.81 -41.74
N LYS A 196 0.27 8.15 -41.38
CA LYS A 196 -0.11 8.21 -39.96
C LYS A 196 -0.35 6.78 -39.49
N GLU A 197 0.37 6.43 -38.42
CA GLU A 197 0.26 5.19 -37.65
C GLU A 197 0.89 3.95 -38.31
N ALA A 198 2.23 3.95 -38.34
CA ALA A 198 3.00 2.70 -38.32
C ALA A 198 2.51 1.86 -37.14
N CYS A 199 2.01 0.66 -37.41
CA CYS A 199 1.41 -0.13 -36.36
C CYS A 199 2.37 -1.21 -35.92
N TYR A 200 2.60 -1.14 -34.63
CA TYR A 200 3.52 -1.97 -33.91
C TYR A 200 2.95 -3.39 -33.82
N ILE A 201 3.38 -4.29 -34.70
CA ILE A 201 3.23 -5.73 -34.46
C ILE A 201 4.25 -6.07 -33.37
N ALA A 202 3.79 -6.34 -32.15
CA ALA A 202 4.65 -6.73 -31.05
C ALA A 202 5.43 -8.00 -31.42
N THR A 203 6.74 -7.89 -31.53
CA THR A 203 7.66 -9.02 -31.73
C THR A 203 7.69 -9.88 -30.47
N GLU A 204 8.25 -11.10 -30.56
CA GLU A 204 8.48 -11.96 -29.39
C GLU A 204 9.28 -11.23 -28.29
N LYS A 205 10.24 -10.38 -28.69
CA LYS A 205 11.02 -9.53 -27.78
C LYS A 205 10.16 -8.47 -27.10
N ASP A 206 9.14 -7.94 -27.77
CA ASP A 206 8.21 -6.94 -27.22
C ASP A 206 7.20 -7.59 -26.26
N ILE A 207 6.80 -8.83 -26.53
CA ILE A 207 5.99 -9.64 -25.62
C ILE A 207 6.81 -9.97 -24.36
N GLN A 208 8.07 -10.36 -24.52
CA GLN A 208 9.01 -10.59 -23.43
C GLN A 208 9.22 -9.32 -22.60
N LEU A 209 9.35 -8.15 -23.23
CA LEU A 209 9.49 -6.87 -22.55
C LEU A 209 8.24 -6.53 -21.73
N LYS A 210 7.04 -6.67 -22.31
CA LYS A 210 5.77 -6.47 -21.57
C LYS A 210 5.61 -7.45 -20.41
N LEU A 211 6.01 -8.70 -20.60
CA LEU A 211 5.99 -9.71 -19.54
C LEU A 211 6.95 -9.34 -18.41
N PHE A 212 8.15 -8.85 -18.75
CA PHE A 212 9.13 -8.38 -17.78
C PHE A 212 8.65 -7.13 -17.03
N GLU A 213 8.03 -6.17 -17.71
CA GLU A 213 7.42 -4.98 -17.08
C GLU A 213 6.30 -5.36 -16.09
N SER A 214 5.47 -6.33 -16.45
CA SER A 214 4.43 -6.87 -15.57
C SER A 214 5.03 -7.53 -14.31
N GLN A 215 6.12 -8.27 -14.46
CA GLN A 215 6.85 -8.85 -13.33
C GLN A 215 7.48 -7.78 -12.43
N LEU A 216 8.08 -6.73 -13.02
CA LEU A 216 8.63 -5.60 -12.29
C LEU A 216 7.55 -4.87 -11.48
N GLU A 217 6.36 -4.66 -12.04
CA GLU A 217 5.28 -3.98 -11.33
C GLU A 217 4.76 -4.83 -10.17
N THR A 218 4.69 -6.14 -10.35
CA THR A 218 4.36 -7.09 -9.27
C THR A 218 5.37 -7.00 -8.13
N LEU A 219 6.67 -6.93 -8.44
CA LEU A 219 7.74 -6.77 -7.45
C LEU A 219 7.65 -5.42 -6.73
N ARG A 220 7.39 -4.33 -7.45
CA ARG A 220 7.20 -2.99 -6.84
C ARG A 220 6.04 -2.98 -5.86
N ASN A 221 4.93 -3.63 -6.20
CA ASN A 221 3.76 -3.69 -5.33
C ASN A 221 4.04 -4.50 -4.05
N LYS A 222 4.74 -5.64 -4.16
CA LYS A 222 5.19 -6.40 -2.99
C LYS A 222 6.13 -5.59 -2.10
N LEU A 223 7.06 -4.84 -2.69
CA LEU A 223 7.96 -3.98 -1.93
C LEU A 223 7.19 -2.89 -1.15
N LYS A 224 6.23 -2.21 -1.80
CA LYS A 224 5.37 -1.23 -1.14
C LYS A 224 4.56 -1.85 0.01
N GLN A 225 4.03 -3.06 -0.19
CA GLN A 225 3.31 -3.77 0.86
C GLN A 225 4.20 -4.07 2.08
N ASN A 226 5.41 -4.59 1.86
CA ASN A 226 6.36 -4.86 2.94
C ASN A 226 6.78 -3.57 3.67
N GLN A 227 6.98 -2.47 2.95
CA GLN A 227 7.27 -1.16 3.55
C GLN A 227 6.12 -0.69 4.44
N ASN A 228 4.87 -0.84 3.99
CA ASN A 228 3.70 -0.47 4.77
C ASN A 228 3.55 -1.32 6.04
N GLU A 229 3.79 -2.63 5.94
CA GLU A 229 3.77 -3.54 7.09
C GLU A 229 4.84 -3.16 8.12
N PHE A 230 6.06 -2.87 7.66
CA PHE A 230 7.14 -2.40 8.52
C PHE A 230 6.79 -1.08 9.22
N LEU A 231 6.20 -0.12 8.50
CA LEU A 231 5.79 1.16 9.08
C LEU A 231 4.66 1.00 10.11
N ASN A 232 3.72 0.09 9.87
CA ASN A 232 2.66 -0.24 10.82
C ASN A 232 3.23 -0.86 12.11
N ASN A 233 4.23 -1.74 11.99
CA ASN A 233 4.90 -2.33 13.14
C ASN A 233 5.66 -1.28 13.96
N ILE A 234 6.39 -0.37 13.31
CA ILE A 234 7.03 0.77 14.00
C ILE A 234 5.99 1.60 14.75
N THR A 235 4.89 1.96 14.09
CA THR A 235 3.83 2.77 14.70
C THR A 235 3.22 2.08 15.92
N THR A 236 3.03 0.76 15.84
CA THR A 236 2.49 -0.05 16.94
C THR A 236 3.46 -0.12 18.12
N ASN A 237 4.74 -0.31 17.84
CA ASN A 237 5.79 -0.29 18.87
C ASN A 237 5.90 1.09 19.54
N GLN A 238 5.82 2.18 18.76
CA GLN A 238 5.81 3.54 19.30
C GLN A 238 4.62 3.78 20.25
N LYS A 239 3.41 3.34 19.89
CA LYS A 239 2.25 3.40 20.79
C LYS A 239 2.49 2.63 22.08
N THR A 240 3.03 1.42 21.98
CA THR A 240 3.35 0.58 23.15
C THR A 240 4.36 1.26 24.08
N ILE A 241 5.41 1.87 23.53
CA ILE A 241 6.40 2.63 24.30
C ILE A 241 5.74 3.80 25.04
N LEU A 242 4.85 4.55 24.38
CA LEU A 242 4.13 5.66 25.02
C LEU A 242 3.27 5.18 26.18
N THR A 243 2.59 4.04 26.03
CA THR A 243 1.82 3.42 27.11
C THR A 243 2.72 3.04 28.29
N LEU A 244 3.83 2.34 28.03
CA LEU A 244 4.79 1.96 29.08
C LEU A 244 5.40 3.18 29.79
N GLN A 245 5.68 4.27 29.07
CA GLN A 245 6.14 5.52 29.66
C GLN A 245 5.09 6.13 30.60
N SER A 246 3.81 6.08 30.24
CA SER A 246 2.71 6.59 31.08
C SER A 246 2.51 5.75 32.35
N GLU A 247 2.63 4.43 32.23
CA GLU A 247 2.58 3.49 33.37
C GLU A 247 3.77 3.73 34.31
N GLN A 248 4.99 3.86 33.75
CA GLN A 248 6.19 4.17 34.52
C GLN A 248 6.04 5.49 35.30
N GLN A 249 5.53 6.55 34.66
CA GLN A 249 5.27 7.83 35.34
C GLN A 249 4.24 7.69 36.46
N THR A 250 3.22 6.86 36.27
CA THR A 250 2.19 6.59 37.29
C THR A 250 2.81 5.89 38.49
N SER A 251 3.56 4.81 38.29
CA SER A 251 4.27 4.11 39.36
C SER A 251 5.28 5.01 40.09
N GLN A 252 5.97 5.92 39.36
CA GLN A 252 6.86 6.91 39.98
C GLN A 252 6.10 7.86 40.91
N ARG A 253 4.93 8.36 40.51
CA ARG A 253 4.08 9.24 41.35
C ARG A 253 3.55 8.52 42.58
N GLU A 254 3.13 7.27 42.43
CA GLU A 254 2.69 6.42 43.54
C GLU A 254 3.84 6.20 44.54
N LEU A 255 5.03 5.88 44.05
CA LEU A 255 6.23 5.71 44.88
C LEU A 255 6.58 7.01 45.62
N GLN A 256 6.51 8.17 44.98
CA GLN A 256 6.75 9.46 45.64
C GLN A 256 5.72 9.73 46.75
N THR A 257 4.45 9.41 46.49
CA THR A 257 3.38 9.56 47.48
C THR A 257 3.57 8.60 48.66
N PHE A 258 3.96 7.36 48.38
CA PHE A 258 4.32 6.37 49.40
C PHE A 258 5.51 6.84 50.24
N LYS A 259 6.60 7.31 49.60
CA LYS A 259 7.77 7.88 50.29
C LYS A 259 7.37 9.01 51.22
N LYS A 260 6.64 10.02 50.72
CA LYS A 260 6.15 11.15 51.51
C LYS A 260 5.29 10.70 52.71
N LYS A 261 4.41 9.71 52.50
CA LYS A 261 3.59 9.14 53.59
C LYS A 261 4.46 8.50 54.67
N TYR A 262 5.52 7.78 54.30
CA TYR A 262 6.43 7.16 55.25
C TYR A 262 7.36 8.15 55.94
N GLU A 263 7.89 9.14 55.22
CA GLU A 263 8.66 10.25 55.78
C GLU A 263 7.84 11.00 56.86
N ASN A 264 6.58 11.32 56.57
CA ASN A 264 5.68 11.93 57.54
C ASN A 264 5.46 11.04 58.78
N LYS A 265 5.33 9.71 58.60
CA LYS A 265 5.19 8.76 59.72
C LYS A 265 6.47 8.68 60.55
N LEU A 266 7.64 8.68 59.91
CA LEU A 266 8.93 8.67 60.58
C LEU A 266 9.11 9.94 61.40
N GLN A 267 8.86 11.11 60.81
CA GLN A 267 8.94 12.40 61.49
C GLN A 267 7.97 12.48 62.69
N ALA A 268 6.75 11.95 62.55
CA ALA A 268 5.80 11.86 63.66
C ALA A 268 6.31 10.96 64.80
N SER A 269 6.93 9.82 64.48
CA SER A 269 7.55 8.93 65.46
C SER A 269 8.74 9.57 66.18
N GLU A 270 9.61 10.27 65.44
CA GLU A 270 10.74 11.02 66.00
C GLU A 270 10.25 12.12 66.94
N THR A 271 9.20 12.85 66.55
CA THR A 271 8.59 13.91 67.37
C THR A 271 8.03 13.33 68.67
N LEU A 272 7.33 12.18 68.60
CA LEU A 272 6.80 11.49 69.77
C LEU A 272 7.92 11.01 70.70
N GLN A 273 9.03 10.51 70.16
CA GLN A 273 10.18 10.07 70.94
C GLN A 273 10.84 11.23 71.70
N VAL A 274 10.97 12.40 71.07
CA VAL A 274 11.46 13.62 71.74
C VAL A 274 10.52 14.05 72.87
N GLU A 275 9.20 14.04 72.64
CA GLU A 275 8.21 14.38 73.67
C GLU A 275 8.25 13.40 74.85
N LEU A 276 8.36 12.09 74.57
CA LEU A 276 8.48 11.07 75.61
C LEU A 276 9.76 11.24 76.42
N THR A 277 10.89 11.51 75.75
CA THR A 277 12.19 11.74 76.38
C THR A 277 12.12 12.94 77.31
N HIS A 278 11.52 14.05 76.85
CA HIS A 278 11.32 15.23 77.68
C HIS A 278 10.42 14.96 78.90
N LYS A 279 9.32 14.20 78.71
CA LYS A 279 8.45 13.75 79.83
C LYS A 279 9.20 12.87 80.83
N ILE A 280 10.07 11.97 80.34
CA ILE A 280 10.92 11.11 81.17
C ILE A 280 11.92 11.97 81.96
N GLU A 281 12.60 12.93 81.34
CA GLU A 281 13.54 13.83 82.00
C GLU A 281 12.88 14.66 83.11
N ILE A 282 11.68 15.20 82.85
CA ILE A 282 10.88 15.91 83.87
C ILE A 282 10.58 14.98 85.05
N ASN A 283 10.18 13.74 84.78
CA ASN A 283 9.87 12.77 85.82
C ASN A 283 11.12 12.33 86.60
N ILE A 284 12.25 12.12 85.93
CA ILE A 284 13.55 11.88 86.58
C ILE A 284 13.88 13.04 87.52
N ALA A 285 13.77 14.29 87.06
CA ALA A 285 14.04 15.47 87.90
C ALA A 285 13.11 15.56 89.12
N LYS A 286 11.83 15.21 88.97
CA LYS A 286 10.89 15.11 90.09
C LYS A 286 11.29 14.01 91.09
N ILE A 287 11.66 12.83 90.59
CA ILE A 287 12.12 11.71 91.41
C ILE A 287 13.39 12.10 92.18
N SER A 288 14.37 12.73 91.53
CA SER A 288 15.59 13.20 92.19
C SER A 288 15.28 14.22 93.30
N LYS A 289 14.34 15.14 93.10
CA LYS A 289 13.89 16.06 94.17
C LYS A 289 13.23 15.32 95.34
N LEU A 290 12.46 14.26 95.07
CA LEU A 290 11.87 13.43 96.10
C LEU A 290 12.94 12.61 96.85
N GLN A 291 13.95 12.09 96.16
CA GLN A 291 15.08 11.39 96.78
C GLN A 291 15.86 12.30 97.73
N VAL A 292 16.12 13.55 97.35
CA VAL A 292 16.75 14.54 98.25
C VAL A 292 15.89 14.79 99.50
N LYS A 293 14.56 14.90 99.34
CA LYS A 293 13.65 15.04 100.48
C LYS A 293 13.62 13.80 101.36
N LEU A 294 13.71 12.60 100.77
CA LEU A 294 13.76 11.33 101.49
C LEU A 294 15.06 11.23 102.30
N GLN A 295 16.23 11.51 101.70
CA GLN A 295 17.52 11.52 102.39
C GLN A 295 17.53 12.53 103.55
N ALA A 296 16.90 13.71 103.37
CA ALA A 296 16.75 14.66 104.46
C ALA A 296 15.86 14.12 105.59
N SER A 297 14.81 13.37 105.27
CA SER A 297 13.95 12.70 106.25
C SER A 297 14.66 11.54 106.95
N GLU A 298 15.47 10.74 106.24
CA GLU A 298 16.28 9.65 106.79
C GLU A 298 17.32 10.20 107.76
N LYS A 299 18.02 11.28 107.40
CA LYS A 299 18.93 11.99 108.30
C LYS A 299 18.21 12.48 109.56
N HIS A 300 17.00 13.02 109.42
CA HIS A 300 16.22 13.45 110.58
C HIS A 300 15.78 12.26 111.45
N GLN A 301 15.58 11.09 110.86
CA GLN A 301 15.32 9.83 111.56
C GLN A 301 16.56 9.35 112.32
N GLU A 302 17.75 9.44 111.74
CA GLU A 302 19.02 9.13 112.42
C GLU A 302 19.25 10.06 113.62
N GLU A 303 19.02 11.36 113.46
CA GLU A 303 19.08 12.35 114.55
C GLU A 303 18.10 12.00 115.69
N LEU A 304 16.87 11.61 115.35
CA LEU A 304 15.88 11.14 116.33
C LEU A 304 16.30 9.83 117.02
N GLN A 305 16.92 8.91 116.29
CA GLN A 305 17.43 7.65 116.84
C GLN A 305 18.62 7.88 117.78
N GLU A 306 19.51 8.83 117.47
CA GLU A 306 20.59 9.24 118.35
C GLU A 306 20.06 9.86 119.64
N MET A 307 19.07 10.75 119.54
CA MET A 307 18.36 11.29 120.71
C MET A 307 17.73 10.19 121.56
N LEU A 308 17.19 9.14 120.94
CA LEU A 308 16.63 7.99 121.63
C LEU A 308 17.70 7.14 122.33
N ASN A 309 18.83 6.89 121.67
CA ASN A 309 19.95 6.17 122.28
C ASN A 309 20.51 6.95 123.48
N ASN A 310 20.65 8.27 123.35
CA ASN A 310 21.09 9.15 124.44
C ASN A 310 20.10 9.16 125.61
N SER A 311 18.78 9.19 125.36
CA SER A 311 17.79 9.11 126.42
C SER A 311 17.78 7.75 127.11
N THR A 312 17.99 6.66 126.35
CA THR A 312 18.12 5.30 126.89
C THR A 312 19.37 5.16 127.78
N ALA A 313 20.49 5.76 127.36
CA ALA A 313 21.72 5.83 128.16
C ALA A 313 21.53 6.64 129.46
N ILE A 314 20.80 7.75 129.40
CA ILE A 314 20.44 8.54 130.59
C ILE A 314 19.58 7.69 131.54
N ILE A 315 18.56 6.99 131.03
CA ILE A 315 17.69 6.12 131.84
C ILE A 315 18.48 4.97 132.46
N SER A 316 19.38 4.32 131.73
CA SER A 316 20.24 3.25 132.26
C SER A 316 21.12 3.75 133.40
N ARG A 317 21.74 4.93 133.24
CA ARG A 317 22.56 5.57 134.27
C ARG A 317 21.74 6.05 135.46
N PHE A 318 20.47 6.37 135.24
CA PHE A 318 19.50 6.66 136.29
C PHE A 318 19.13 5.40 137.08
N ASN A 319 18.97 4.25 136.42
CA ASN A 319 18.62 2.99 137.07
C ASN A 319 19.78 2.37 137.87
N GLU A 320 21.03 2.74 137.58
CA GLU A 320 22.21 2.36 138.38
C GLU A 320 22.36 3.20 139.66
N LEU A 321 21.65 4.33 139.78
CA LEU A 321 21.63 5.10 141.01
C LEU A 321 20.65 4.45 142.00
N GLU A 322 21.17 3.85 143.07
CA GLU A 322 20.37 3.47 144.26
C GLU A 322 19.85 4.73 144.97
N ILE A 323 18.82 5.38 144.40
CA ILE A 323 18.18 6.56 145.00
C ILE A 323 17.11 6.06 145.98
N LYS A 324 17.36 6.22 147.28
CA LYS A 324 16.44 5.80 148.37
C LYS A 324 15.41 6.87 148.77
N ASP A 325 15.31 7.98 148.03
CA ASP A 325 14.40 9.09 148.32
C ASP A 325 13.15 9.06 147.42
N LYS A 326 12.00 8.69 148.01
CA LYS A 326 10.70 8.56 147.34
C LYS A 326 10.20 9.86 146.70
N THR A 327 10.53 11.01 147.29
CA THR A 327 10.07 12.32 146.83
C THR A 327 10.78 12.76 145.55
N LEU A 328 12.04 12.37 145.39
CA LEU A 328 12.83 12.63 144.18
C LEU A 328 12.39 11.75 143.01
N ILE A 329 12.03 10.48 143.29
CA ILE A 329 11.53 9.54 142.27
C ILE A 329 10.22 10.01 141.64
N GLU A 330 9.29 10.57 142.44
CA GLU A 330 8.03 11.10 141.91
C GLU A 330 8.21 12.35 141.05
N PHE A 331 9.11 13.25 141.44
CA PHE A 331 9.44 14.44 140.65
C PHE A 331 10.05 14.05 139.29
N LEU A 332 10.98 13.09 139.28
CA LEU A 332 11.66 12.64 138.07
C LEU A 332 10.73 11.84 137.12
N LYS A 333 9.83 11.00 137.66
CA LYS A 333 8.80 10.34 136.85
C LYS A 333 7.89 11.35 136.17
N LYS A 334 7.53 12.43 136.87
CA LYS A 334 6.69 13.51 136.32
C LYS A 334 7.44 14.35 135.28
N PHE A 335 8.73 14.60 135.48
CA PHE A 335 9.59 15.31 134.53
C PHE A 335 9.78 14.53 133.21
N LEU A 336 10.07 13.22 133.29
CA LEU A 336 10.25 12.37 132.11
C LEU A 336 8.94 12.14 131.35
N SER A 337 7.82 11.96 132.05
CA SER A 337 6.48 11.81 131.45
C SER A 337 6.05 13.06 130.66
N ASN A 338 6.42 14.26 131.12
CA ASN A 338 6.00 15.51 130.47
C ASN A 338 6.88 15.94 129.30
N HIS A 339 8.12 15.44 129.19
CA HIS A 339 9.06 15.86 128.14
C HIS A 339 9.36 14.81 127.05
N PHE A 340 9.16 13.51 127.28
CA PHE A 340 9.52 12.45 126.29
C PHE A 340 8.35 11.76 125.58
N TRP A 341 7.10 11.96 126.01
CA TRP A 341 5.91 11.40 125.35
C TRP A 341 5.59 11.92 123.92
N PRO A 342 6.05 13.10 123.45
CA PRO A 342 5.81 13.53 122.08
C PRO A 342 6.49 12.67 120.99
N LEU A 343 7.47 11.83 121.35
CA LEU A 343 8.21 10.98 120.40
C LEU A 343 7.42 9.74 119.93
N ALA A 344 6.47 9.25 120.73
CA ALA A 344 5.71 8.03 120.41
C ALA A 344 4.64 8.23 119.31
N ILE A 345 4.17 9.47 119.11
CA ILE A 345 3.13 9.79 118.11
C ILE A 345 3.70 9.82 116.68
N GLY A 346 5.01 10.07 116.52
CA GLY A 346 5.67 10.03 115.21
C GLY A 346 5.71 8.63 114.58
N PHE A 347 5.79 7.57 115.40
CA PHE A 347 5.97 6.19 114.92
C PHE A 347 4.71 5.60 114.26
N THR A 348 3.51 5.97 114.73
CA THR A 348 2.24 5.46 114.16
C THR A 348 1.94 6.06 112.79
N LEU A 349 2.41 7.28 112.51
CA LEU A 349 2.30 7.94 111.20
C LEU A 349 3.27 7.39 110.16
N VAL A 350 4.49 7.00 110.57
CA VAL A 350 5.51 6.42 109.66
C VAL A 350 5.09 5.05 109.13
N SER A 351 4.43 4.24 109.95
CA SER A 351 3.92 2.92 109.54
C SER A 351 2.82 3.02 108.46
N ILE A 352 2.04 4.10 108.48
CA ILE A 352 0.95 4.34 107.52
C ILE A 352 1.50 4.86 106.17
N LEU A 353 2.56 5.67 106.19
CA LEU A 353 3.19 6.19 104.96
C LEU A 353 3.95 5.12 104.17
N SER A 354 4.56 4.13 104.82
CA SER A 354 5.24 3.01 104.14
C SER A 354 4.27 2.10 103.35
N ILE A 355 3.03 1.94 103.81
CA ILE A 355 2.01 1.12 103.13
C ILE A 355 1.45 1.83 101.89
N VAL A 356 1.33 3.17 101.93
CA VAL A 356 0.85 3.97 100.79
C VAL A 356 1.87 3.99 99.63
N ASN A 357 3.17 3.95 99.93
CA ASN A 357 4.22 3.97 98.90
C ASN A 357 4.32 2.65 98.10
N ILE A 358 3.96 1.50 98.68
CA ILE A 358 3.96 0.21 97.97
C ILE A 358 2.77 0.10 97.00
N ILE A 359 1.63 0.73 97.33
CA ILE A 359 0.41 0.68 96.51
C ILE A 359 0.51 1.58 95.26
N LEU A 360 1.29 2.67 95.32
CA LEU A 360 1.48 3.58 94.17
C LEU A 360 2.52 3.10 93.14
N VAL A 361 3.37 2.14 93.47
CA VAL A 361 4.43 1.61 92.58
C VAL A 361 3.90 0.53 91.60
N PHE A 362 2.71 -0.04 91.83
CA PHE A 362 2.19 -1.18 91.04
C PHE A 362 0.93 -0.94 90.19
N LYS A 363 0.61 0.30 89.80
CA LYS A 363 -0.40 0.55 88.76
C LYS A 363 0.09 1.52 87.69
N LEU A 364 0.80 0.97 86.72
CA LEU A 364 0.89 1.48 85.36
C LEU A 364 0.46 0.34 84.43
N PRO A 365 -0.57 0.50 83.59
CA PRO A 365 -0.66 -0.20 82.32
C PRO A 365 0.44 0.25 81.37
#